data_AF-A0A7G1ICD4-F1
#
_entry.id   AF-A0A7G1ICD4-F1
#
_cell.length_a   1.000
_cell.length_b   1.000
_cell.length_c   1.000
_cell.angle_alpha   90.00
_cell.angle_beta   90.00
_cell.angle_gamma   90.00
#
_symmetry.space_group_name_H-M   'P 1'
#
loop_
_entity.id
_entity.type
_entity.pdbx_description
1 polymer ?
#
loop_
_entity_poly.entity_id
_entity_poly.type
_entity_poly.pdbx_seq_one_letter_code
_entity_poly.pdbx_strand_id
1 'polypeptide(L)'
;MPRFYRVHGSLPPLPPPPLRSEICAARVWLAVLAGAQGIGGDVSATPYADAMGLYWRHGWRGVIRLPEGQKGPPPDGFTGYAGSDTSYADMCAWAEANPAGNVALRLPDNVIGLDVDAYGAKLGAQTLAAAVARWGALPPAWTTTSRDDGVSGIRMYRVPAGTRFVTELPGGGVEVIQRRHRYAVVWPSRHPEGRAYRWLDPAGKVSARPPSPDELAELPAAWVDGIRATNTARAFCLDGDALVMGALTDGAPTDRVAARLAEALGVLAGPRDPQRARYDATLRHVGALLRYGRQGAGGVGPALAELRDRYVIAVADDRQGGVSTAREEFNRMICRAGPMLATPTTATTASRYWRSSTRGYEAALH
;
A
#
# COMPACT_ATOMS: atom_id res chain seq x y z
N MET A 1 -66.82 17.53 -56.42
CA MET A 1 -66.29 18.15 -55.19
C MET A 1 -66.25 17.11 -54.08
N PRO A 2 -65.07 16.67 -53.60
CA PRO A 2 -64.98 15.94 -52.35
C PRO A 2 -64.59 16.89 -51.20
N ARG A 3 -65.29 16.77 -50.07
CA ARG A 3 -65.06 17.50 -48.81
C ARG A 3 -63.74 17.05 -48.17
N PHE A 4 -62.84 17.99 -47.89
CA PHE A 4 -61.68 17.77 -47.02
C PHE A 4 -62.13 17.89 -45.55
N TYR A 5 -61.95 16.83 -44.77
CA TYR A 5 -61.99 16.89 -43.31
C TYR A 5 -60.64 17.40 -42.79
N ARG A 6 -60.64 18.51 -42.05
CA ARG A 6 -59.48 19.06 -41.36
C ARG A 6 -59.35 18.33 -40.02
N VAL A 7 -58.35 17.47 -39.86
CA VAL A 7 -58.04 16.83 -38.57
C VAL A 7 -57.09 17.77 -37.81
N HIS A 8 -57.60 18.44 -36.77
CA HIS A 8 -56.77 19.08 -35.75
C HIS A 8 -56.24 17.99 -34.81
N GLY A 9 -55.08 17.43 -35.14
CA GLY A 9 -54.32 16.57 -34.23
C GLY A 9 -53.18 17.39 -33.61
N SER A 10 -53.33 17.79 -32.35
CA SER A 10 -52.22 18.30 -31.55
C SER A 10 -51.17 17.20 -31.41
N LEU A 11 -49.93 17.46 -31.82
CA LEU A 11 -48.79 16.57 -31.59
C LEU A 11 -48.68 16.27 -30.07
N PRO A 12 -48.49 15.01 -29.66
CA PRO A 12 -48.24 14.70 -28.27
C PRO A 12 -46.95 15.41 -27.81
N PRO A 13 -46.88 15.87 -26.54
CA PRO A 13 -45.68 16.48 -26.01
C PRO A 13 -44.51 15.50 -26.13
N LEU A 14 -43.35 16.02 -26.57
CA LEU A 14 -42.11 15.26 -26.63
C LEU A 14 -41.85 14.63 -25.24
N PRO A 15 -41.41 13.36 -25.18
CA PRO A 15 -41.07 12.74 -23.92
C PRO A 15 -39.98 13.56 -23.21
N PRO A 16 -39.99 13.61 -21.87
CA PRO A 16 -38.94 14.31 -21.12
C PRO A 16 -37.57 13.75 -21.52
N PRO A 17 -36.52 14.59 -21.57
CA PRO A 17 -35.19 14.11 -21.87
C PRO A 17 -34.80 13.02 -20.86
N PRO A 18 -34.16 11.92 -21.30
CA PRO A 18 -33.77 10.82 -20.42
C PRO A 18 -32.91 11.33 -19.27
N LEU A 19 -33.03 10.70 -18.11
CA LEU A 19 -32.22 11.04 -16.94
C LEU A 19 -30.73 10.92 -17.31
N ARG A 20 -29.86 11.80 -16.78
CA ARG A 20 -28.42 11.87 -17.13
C ARG A 20 -27.70 10.50 -17.09
N SER A 21 -28.17 9.57 -16.27
CA SER A 21 -27.69 8.19 -16.18
C SER A 21 -27.96 7.32 -17.42
N GLU A 22 -29.06 7.56 -18.14
CA GLU A 22 -29.50 6.76 -19.30
C GLU A 22 -28.75 7.16 -20.58
N ILE A 23 -28.37 8.43 -20.73
CA ILE A 23 -27.60 8.93 -21.88
C ILE A 23 -26.17 8.37 -21.86
N CYS A 24 -25.57 8.29 -20.67
CA CYS A 24 -24.25 7.71 -20.48
C CYS A 24 -24.25 6.19 -20.77
N ALA A 25 -25.32 5.47 -20.39
CA ALA A 25 -25.51 4.07 -20.75
C ALA A 25 -25.64 3.88 -22.28
N ALA A 26 -26.37 4.76 -22.97
CA ALA A 26 -26.60 4.66 -24.42
C ALA A 26 -25.34 4.90 -25.28
N ARG A 27 -24.43 5.80 -24.88
CA ARG A 27 -23.13 5.97 -25.59
C ARG A 27 -22.20 4.76 -25.41
N VAL A 28 -22.32 4.04 -24.28
CA VAL A 28 -21.58 2.79 -24.03
C VAL A 28 -22.09 1.63 -24.90
N TRP A 29 -23.38 1.63 -25.29
CA TRP A 29 -23.94 0.58 -26.16
C TRP A 29 -23.37 0.60 -27.59
N LEU A 30 -23.02 1.78 -28.14
CA LEU A 30 -22.48 1.86 -29.51
C LEU A 30 -21.01 1.43 -29.61
N ALA A 31 -20.21 1.60 -28.55
CA ALA A 31 -18.83 1.10 -28.51
C ALA A 31 -18.73 -0.43 -28.45
N VAL A 32 -19.83 -1.12 -28.12
CA VAL A 32 -19.88 -2.59 -27.98
C VAL A 32 -20.32 -3.29 -29.28
N LEU A 33 -20.97 -2.60 -30.23
CA LEU A 33 -21.38 -3.18 -31.51
C LEU A 33 -20.35 -2.98 -32.64
N ALA A 34 -19.46 -2.00 -32.54
CA ALA A 34 -18.27 -1.93 -33.38
C ALA A 34 -17.21 -2.87 -32.78
N GLY A 35 -17.11 -4.07 -33.35
CA GLY A 35 -16.30 -5.17 -32.84
C GLY A 35 -14.93 -4.73 -32.32
N ALA A 36 -14.58 -5.25 -31.14
CA ALA A 36 -13.25 -5.27 -30.58
C ALA A 36 -12.28 -6.08 -31.48
N GLN A 37 -12.03 -5.56 -32.68
CA GLN A 37 -10.93 -5.92 -33.55
C GLN A 37 -10.02 -4.69 -33.63
N GLY A 38 -9.25 -4.51 -32.57
CA GLY A 38 -8.24 -3.47 -32.40
C GLY A 38 -7.21 -4.01 -31.43
N ILE A 39 -6.19 -4.62 -32.01
CA ILE A 39 -5.20 -5.51 -31.40
C ILE A 39 -4.17 -4.67 -30.63
N GLY A 40 -3.79 -5.10 -29.43
CA GLY A 40 -2.51 -4.83 -28.78
C GLY A 40 -1.91 -3.41 -28.86
N GLY A 41 -2.00 -2.66 -27.77
CA GLY A 41 -1.04 -1.59 -27.47
C GLY A 41 -1.38 -0.19 -27.97
N ASP A 42 -2.49 0.01 -28.70
CA ASP A 42 -2.89 1.37 -29.04
C ASP A 42 -3.49 2.06 -27.80
N VAL A 43 -2.91 3.20 -27.48
CA VAL A 43 -3.23 3.87 -26.23
C VAL A 43 -4.46 4.72 -26.47
N SER A 44 -5.58 4.33 -25.85
CA SER A 44 -6.84 5.07 -25.99
C SER A 44 -6.63 6.57 -25.81
N ALA A 45 -7.23 7.37 -26.68
CA ALA A 45 -7.27 8.83 -26.56
C ALA A 45 -8.16 9.27 -25.39
N THR A 46 -9.03 8.37 -24.91
CA THR A 46 -9.99 8.59 -23.82
C THR A 46 -9.94 7.44 -22.80
N PRO A 47 -8.80 7.21 -22.10
CA PRO A 47 -8.61 6.02 -21.27
C PRO A 47 -9.67 5.83 -20.19
N TYR A 48 -10.11 6.90 -19.52
CA TYR A 48 -11.12 6.80 -18.48
C TYR A 48 -12.51 6.51 -19.04
N ALA A 49 -12.94 7.27 -20.05
CA ALA A 49 -14.28 7.12 -20.63
C ALA A 49 -14.50 5.73 -21.23
N ASP A 50 -13.48 5.18 -21.91
CA ASP A 50 -13.57 3.88 -22.56
C ASP A 50 -13.58 2.72 -21.56
N ALA A 51 -12.82 2.86 -20.46
CA ALA A 51 -12.59 1.77 -19.53
C ALA A 51 -13.57 1.74 -18.36
N MET A 52 -14.19 2.86 -17.97
CA MET A 52 -15.03 2.93 -16.77
C MET A 52 -16.14 1.86 -16.75
N GLY A 53 -16.86 1.71 -17.86
CA GLY A 53 -17.91 0.70 -18.00
C GLY A 53 -17.37 -0.74 -18.03
N LEU A 54 -16.16 -0.93 -18.57
CA LEU A 54 -15.50 -2.23 -18.59
C LEU A 54 -15.16 -2.71 -17.17
N TYR A 55 -14.48 -1.86 -16.38
CA TYR A 55 -14.17 -2.20 -14.99
C TYR A 55 -15.42 -2.42 -14.13
N TRP A 56 -16.47 -1.62 -14.34
CA TRP A 56 -17.74 -1.80 -13.66
C TRP A 56 -18.37 -3.18 -13.93
N ARG A 57 -18.40 -3.60 -15.20
CA ARG A 57 -18.91 -4.93 -15.59
C ARG A 57 -18.07 -6.09 -15.05
N HIS A 58 -16.77 -5.87 -14.85
CA HIS A 58 -15.87 -6.82 -14.19
C HIS A 58 -15.92 -6.77 -12.65
N GLY A 59 -16.90 -6.09 -12.06
CA GLY A 59 -17.15 -6.12 -10.62
C GLY A 59 -16.36 -5.11 -9.79
N TRP A 60 -15.57 -4.23 -10.43
CA TRP A 60 -14.89 -3.16 -9.71
C TRP A 60 -15.85 -2.02 -9.37
N ARG A 61 -15.75 -1.50 -8.14
CA ARG A 61 -16.60 -0.40 -7.64
C ARG A 61 -15.80 0.85 -7.26
N GLY A 62 -14.50 0.71 -7.00
CA GLY A 62 -13.60 1.84 -6.76
C GLY A 62 -12.92 2.35 -8.03
N VAL A 63 -13.67 2.64 -9.10
CA VAL A 63 -13.09 3.05 -10.40
C VAL A 63 -12.90 4.57 -10.43
N ILE A 64 -11.69 5.01 -10.15
CA ILE A 64 -11.35 6.42 -9.90
C ILE A 64 -10.67 7.02 -11.13
N ARG A 65 -11.08 8.24 -11.50
CA ARG A 65 -10.43 9.04 -12.54
C ARG A 65 -9.21 9.76 -11.97
N LEU A 66 -8.12 9.80 -12.72
CA LEU A 66 -6.94 10.62 -12.45
C LEU A 66 -6.72 11.62 -13.59
N PRO A 67 -5.94 12.69 -13.40
CA PRO A 67 -5.56 13.56 -14.50
C PRO A 67 -4.82 12.79 -15.61
N GLU A 68 -4.97 13.25 -16.84
CA GLU A 68 -4.33 12.66 -18.02
C GLU A 68 -2.81 12.56 -17.84
N GLY A 69 -2.25 11.38 -18.11
CA GLY A 69 -0.80 11.15 -18.03
C GLY A 69 -0.20 11.24 -16.63
N GLN A 70 -1.03 11.37 -15.58
CA GLN A 70 -0.58 11.55 -14.20
C GLN A 70 -1.03 10.40 -13.30
N LYS A 71 -0.32 10.23 -12.17
CA LYS A 71 -0.65 9.23 -11.14
C LYS A 71 -1.50 9.79 -10.01
N GLY A 72 -1.83 11.09 -10.05
CA GLY A 72 -2.59 11.80 -9.03
C GLY A 72 -2.66 13.30 -9.34
N PRO A 73 -3.37 14.09 -8.52
CA PRO A 73 -4.18 13.63 -7.39
C PRO A 73 -5.50 12.97 -7.82
N PRO A 74 -6.08 12.07 -7.00
CA PRO A 74 -7.43 11.56 -7.23
C PRO A 74 -8.51 12.61 -6.85
N PRO A 75 -9.76 12.45 -7.30
CA PRO A 75 -10.90 13.16 -6.78
C PRO A 75 -11.03 13.03 -5.25
N ASP A 76 -11.36 14.15 -4.61
CA ASP A 76 -11.53 14.22 -3.16
C ASP A 76 -12.63 13.27 -2.67
N GLY A 77 -12.40 12.62 -1.52
CA GLY A 77 -13.39 11.76 -0.87
C GLY A 77 -13.51 10.34 -1.42
N PHE A 78 -12.73 9.95 -2.45
CA PHE A 78 -12.77 8.59 -3.03
C PHE A 78 -11.59 7.70 -2.62
N THR A 79 -10.61 8.23 -1.89
CA THR A 79 -9.42 7.49 -1.45
C THR A 79 -9.18 7.62 0.05
N GLY A 80 -8.24 6.84 0.60
CA GLY A 80 -7.93 6.83 2.02
C GLY A 80 -8.97 6.10 2.89
N TYR A 81 -8.83 6.26 4.21
CA TYR A 81 -9.62 5.53 5.21
C TYR A 81 -11.13 5.79 5.13
N ALA A 82 -11.51 7.05 4.87
CA ALA A 82 -12.91 7.50 4.79
C ALA A 82 -13.43 7.57 3.35
N GLY A 83 -12.66 7.07 2.37
CA GLY A 83 -13.06 7.13 0.96
C GLY A 83 -14.35 6.37 0.68
N SER A 84 -15.18 6.91 -0.21
CA SER A 84 -16.35 6.22 -0.76
C SER A 84 -15.96 5.41 -1.99
N ASP A 85 -16.72 4.35 -2.28
CA ASP A 85 -16.65 3.73 -3.60
C ASP A 85 -17.35 4.63 -4.63
N THR A 86 -16.94 4.51 -5.88
CA THR A 86 -17.43 5.34 -6.96
C THR A 86 -18.83 4.87 -7.36
N SER A 87 -19.80 5.77 -7.44
CA SER A 87 -21.09 5.46 -8.06
C SER A 87 -20.97 5.51 -9.59
N TYR A 88 -21.87 4.82 -10.29
CA TYR A 88 -21.87 4.89 -11.76
C TYR A 88 -22.10 6.33 -12.27
N ALA A 89 -22.85 7.15 -11.54
CA ALA A 89 -23.08 8.55 -11.87
C ALA A 89 -21.79 9.39 -11.75
N ASP A 90 -20.98 9.16 -10.72
CA ASP A 90 -19.68 9.83 -10.56
C ASP A 90 -18.75 9.49 -11.74
N MET A 91 -18.72 8.22 -12.14
CA MET A 91 -17.91 7.75 -13.28
C MET A 91 -18.33 8.46 -14.57
N CYS A 92 -19.63 8.53 -14.84
CA CYS A 92 -20.15 9.25 -16.00
C CYS A 92 -19.78 10.75 -15.99
N ALA A 93 -19.93 11.41 -14.85
CA ALA A 93 -19.57 12.82 -14.70
C ALA A 93 -18.07 13.05 -14.97
N TRP A 94 -17.20 12.14 -14.51
CA TRP A 94 -15.77 12.23 -14.77
C TRP A 94 -15.40 11.88 -16.21
N ALA A 95 -16.07 10.92 -16.84
CA ALA A 95 -15.87 10.57 -18.24
C ALA A 95 -16.25 11.74 -19.18
N GLU A 96 -17.31 12.49 -18.85
CA GLU A 96 -17.69 13.70 -19.59
C GLU A 96 -16.70 14.84 -19.38
N ALA A 97 -16.29 15.09 -18.14
CA ALA A 97 -15.41 16.21 -17.80
C ALA A 97 -13.95 15.99 -18.19
N ASN A 98 -13.47 14.74 -18.19
CA ASN A 98 -12.08 14.40 -18.44
C ASN A 98 -11.97 12.99 -19.03
N PRO A 99 -12.40 12.81 -20.29
CA PRO A 99 -12.42 11.50 -20.93
C PRO A 99 -11.01 10.91 -21.10
N ALA A 100 -9.99 11.76 -21.29
CA ALA A 100 -8.58 11.41 -21.40
C ALA A 100 -7.89 11.07 -20.06
N GLY A 101 -8.61 11.14 -18.95
CA GLY A 101 -8.07 10.84 -17.62
C GLY A 101 -7.50 9.44 -17.51
N ASN A 102 -6.54 9.26 -16.62
CA ASN A 102 -6.05 7.94 -16.24
C ASN A 102 -7.08 7.21 -15.34
N VAL A 103 -6.98 5.89 -15.28
CA VAL A 103 -7.83 5.01 -14.47
C VAL A 103 -7.05 4.45 -13.29
N ALA A 104 -7.64 4.58 -12.10
CA ALA A 104 -7.16 3.95 -10.88
C ALA A 104 -8.24 3.10 -10.22
N LEU A 105 -7.81 2.07 -9.49
CA LEU A 105 -8.66 1.22 -8.68
C LEU A 105 -8.40 1.46 -7.19
N ARG A 106 -9.41 1.94 -6.48
CA ARG A 106 -9.52 1.71 -5.05
C ARG A 106 -9.96 0.27 -4.83
N LEU A 107 -9.10 -0.49 -4.15
CA LEU A 107 -9.33 -1.91 -3.95
C LEU A 107 -10.53 -2.14 -2.98
N PRO A 108 -11.31 -3.21 -3.18
CA PRO A 108 -12.30 -3.65 -2.20
C PRO A 108 -11.59 -4.15 -0.92
N ASP A 109 -12.35 -4.32 0.17
CA ASP A 109 -11.79 -4.62 1.50
C ASP A 109 -11.22 -6.04 1.63
N ASN A 110 -11.44 -6.89 0.62
CA ASN A 110 -10.96 -8.26 0.50
C ASN A 110 -9.88 -8.42 -0.58
N VAL A 111 -9.28 -7.33 -1.08
CA VAL A 111 -8.21 -7.38 -2.08
C VAL A 111 -7.05 -6.46 -1.68
N ILE A 112 -5.83 -6.95 -1.88
CA ILE A 112 -4.60 -6.14 -1.80
C ILE A 112 -3.81 -6.21 -3.11
N GLY A 113 -2.94 -5.22 -3.31
CA GLY A 113 -1.89 -5.24 -4.32
C GLY A 113 -0.52 -5.21 -3.67
N LEU A 114 0.37 -6.14 -4.03
CA LEU A 114 1.79 -6.08 -3.70
C LEU A 114 2.51 -5.34 -4.83
N ASP A 115 2.80 -4.06 -4.60
CA ASP A 115 3.47 -3.16 -5.55
C ASP A 115 4.99 -3.29 -5.40
N VAL A 116 5.59 -4.09 -6.28
CA VAL A 116 7.02 -4.34 -6.28
C VAL A 116 7.70 -3.27 -7.13
N ASP A 117 8.59 -2.51 -6.52
CA ASP A 117 9.39 -1.49 -7.19
C ASP A 117 10.86 -1.94 -7.19
N ALA A 118 11.26 -2.63 -8.26
CA ALA A 118 12.57 -3.27 -8.38
C ALA A 118 13.53 -2.55 -9.34
N TYR A 119 13.20 -1.32 -9.75
CA TYR A 119 14.01 -0.60 -10.73
C TYR A 119 15.09 0.28 -10.07
N GLY A 120 16.26 0.37 -10.72
CA GLY A 120 17.37 1.21 -10.27
C GLY A 120 18.02 0.67 -8.99
N ALA A 121 18.21 1.54 -7.99
CA ALA A 121 18.78 1.17 -6.70
C ALA A 121 17.75 0.59 -5.70
N LYS A 122 16.52 0.30 -6.15
CA LYS A 122 15.43 -0.12 -5.26
C LYS A 122 15.52 -1.61 -4.93
N LEU A 123 15.30 -1.93 -3.66
CA LEU A 123 15.48 -3.27 -3.09
C LEU A 123 14.23 -4.17 -3.24
N GLY A 124 13.20 -3.75 -3.99
CA GLY A 124 11.92 -4.46 -4.06
C GLY A 124 12.04 -5.95 -4.44
N ALA A 125 12.92 -6.29 -5.37
CA ALA A 125 13.17 -7.69 -5.74
C ALA A 125 13.77 -8.52 -4.58
N GLN A 126 14.71 -7.93 -3.83
CA GLN A 126 15.36 -8.59 -2.70
C GLN A 126 14.38 -8.74 -1.53
N THR A 127 13.61 -7.69 -1.24
CA THR A 127 12.53 -7.71 -0.25
C THR A 127 11.49 -8.78 -0.56
N LEU A 128 11.06 -8.88 -1.82
CA LEU A 128 10.13 -9.92 -2.26
C LEU A 128 10.73 -11.32 -2.11
N ALA A 129 11.99 -11.51 -2.51
CA ALA A 129 12.68 -12.81 -2.40
C ALA A 129 12.81 -13.25 -0.93
N ALA A 130 13.18 -12.34 -0.03
CA ALA A 130 13.26 -12.62 1.40
C ALA A 130 11.89 -12.98 2.00
N ALA A 131 10.83 -12.27 1.59
CA ALA A 131 9.47 -12.58 2.01
C ALA A 131 8.99 -13.95 1.48
N VAL A 132 9.32 -14.32 0.24
CA VAL A 132 9.04 -15.65 -0.33
C VAL A 132 9.80 -16.74 0.42
N ALA A 133 11.06 -16.53 0.76
CA ALA A 133 11.82 -17.48 1.57
C ALA A 133 11.20 -17.69 2.96
N ARG A 134 10.60 -16.63 3.54
CA ARG A 134 10.00 -16.65 4.89
C ARG A 134 8.59 -17.23 4.92
N TRP A 135 7.74 -16.87 3.95
CA TRP A 135 6.30 -17.15 3.98
C TRP A 135 5.84 -18.12 2.88
N GLY A 136 6.78 -18.60 2.06
CA GLY A 136 6.51 -19.50 0.95
C GLY A 136 6.25 -18.77 -0.37
N ALA A 137 6.21 -19.54 -1.44
CA ALA A 137 5.94 -19.04 -2.78
C ALA A 137 4.55 -18.39 -2.88
N LEU A 138 4.48 -17.26 -3.59
CA LEU A 138 3.21 -16.65 -3.98
C LEU A 138 2.61 -17.43 -5.16
N PRO A 139 1.28 -17.63 -5.20
CA PRO A 139 0.63 -18.16 -6.38
C PRO A 139 0.77 -17.17 -7.55
N PRO A 140 0.74 -17.65 -8.80
CA PRO A 140 0.70 -16.76 -9.96
C PRO A 140 -0.49 -15.78 -9.88
N ALA A 141 -0.24 -14.52 -10.22
CA ALA A 141 -1.18 -13.43 -9.94
C ALA A 141 -1.39 -12.50 -11.13
N TRP A 142 -2.61 -11.96 -11.20
CA TRP A 142 -2.89 -10.83 -12.07
C TRP A 142 -2.05 -9.62 -11.67
N THR A 143 -1.38 -9.01 -12.64
CA THR A 143 -0.42 -7.92 -12.39
C THR A 143 -0.71 -6.71 -13.27
N THR A 144 -0.82 -5.51 -12.68
CA THR A 144 -0.83 -4.26 -13.46
C THR A 144 0.58 -3.66 -13.46
N THR A 145 1.10 -3.30 -14.63
CA THR A 145 2.44 -2.72 -14.78
C THR A 145 2.54 -1.85 -16.03
N SER A 146 3.48 -0.92 -16.03
CA SER A 146 3.92 -0.18 -17.22
C SER A 146 5.40 -0.47 -17.56
N ARG A 147 6.00 -1.48 -16.90
CA ARG A 147 7.42 -1.82 -16.96
C ARG A 147 7.59 -3.17 -17.68
N ASP A 148 8.73 -3.36 -18.36
CA ASP A 148 9.05 -4.58 -19.11
C ASP A 148 10.15 -5.43 -18.44
N ASP A 149 10.47 -5.13 -17.18
CA ASP A 149 11.55 -5.77 -16.41
C ASP A 149 11.18 -7.14 -15.81
N GLY A 150 9.92 -7.58 -15.98
CA GLY A 150 9.40 -8.85 -15.47
C GLY A 150 9.21 -8.92 -13.95
N VAL A 151 9.63 -7.89 -13.19
CA VAL A 151 9.58 -7.89 -11.73
C VAL A 151 8.68 -6.78 -11.20
N SER A 152 8.77 -5.58 -11.75
CA SER A 152 8.04 -4.42 -11.25
C SER A 152 6.57 -4.45 -11.64
N GLY A 153 5.72 -4.11 -10.68
CA GLY A 153 4.27 -4.06 -10.88
C GLY A 153 3.49 -4.49 -9.65
N ILE A 154 2.18 -4.25 -9.72
CA ILE A 154 1.24 -4.49 -8.62
C ILE A 154 0.58 -5.85 -8.84
N ARG A 155 0.95 -6.83 -8.03
CA ARG A 155 0.36 -8.19 -8.04
C ARG A 155 -0.86 -8.23 -7.12
N MET A 156 -2.01 -8.60 -7.66
CA MET A 156 -3.29 -8.55 -6.94
C MET A 156 -3.65 -9.89 -6.32
N TYR A 157 -4.10 -9.87 -5.06
CA TYR A 157 -4.52 -11.06 -4.32
C TYR A 157 -5.81 -10.81 -3.52
N ARG A 158 -6.62 -11.85 -3.36
CA ARG A 158 -7.69 -11.90 -2.37
C ARG A 158 -7.13 -12.14 -0.97
N VAL A 159 -7.80 -11.53 0.01
CA VAL A 159 -7.47 -11.63 1.43
C VAL A 159 -8.76 -11.66 2.24
N PRO A 160 -8.74 -12.15 3.50
CA PRO A 160 -9.88 -12.06 4.39
C PRO A 160 -10.32 -10.60 4.57
N ALA A 161 -11.59 -10.31 4.29
CA ALA A 161 -12.16 -8.97 4.40
C ALA A 161 -11.96 -8.37 5.80
N GLY A 162 -11.79 -7.05 5.87
CA GLY A 162 -11.58 -6.33 7.13
C GLY A 162 -10.18 -6.47 7.72
N THR A 163 -9.29 -7.27 7.12
CA THR A 163 -7.92 -7.41 7.59
C THR A 163 -7.11 -6.16 7.31
N ARG A 164 -6.37 -5.70 8.32
CA ARG A 164 -5.42 -4.59 8.18
C ARG A 164 -4.02 -5.12 7.98
N PHE A 165 -3.35 -4.62 6.94
CA PHE A 165 -1.98 -4.97 6.61
C PHE A 165 -1.04 -3.79 6.83
N VAL A 166 0.26 -4.09 6.92
CA VAL A 166 1.32 -3.07 6.81
C VAL A 166 1.18 -2.29 5.52
N THR A 167 1.73 -1.08 5.44
CA THR A 167 1.72 -0.27 4.21
C THR A 167 2.87 -0.62 3.26
N GLU A 168 3.93 -1.25 3.76
CA GLU A 168 5.13 -1.64 3.03
C GLU A 168 5.77 -2.86 3.72
N LEU A 169 6.35 -3.77 2.95
CA LEU A 169 7.07 -4.92 3.50
C LEU A 169 8.37 -4.49 4.19
N PRO A 170 8.82 -5.24 5.21
CA PRO A 170 10.15 -5.03 5.81
C PRO A 170 11.25 -5.18 4.75
N GLY A 171 12.19 -4.24 4.69
CA GLY A 171 13.23 -4.17 3.64
C GLY A 171 12.94 -3.13 2.56
N GLY A 172 11.70 -2.65 2.49
CA GLY A 172 11.29 -1.56 1.59
C GLY A 172 11.21 -1.96 0.12
N GLY A 173 10.61 -1.09 -0.70
CA GLY A 173 10.47 -1.31 -2.14
C GLY A 173 9.38 -2.33 -2.54
N VAL A 174 8.58 -2.79 -1.57
CA VAL A 174 7.33 -3.54 -1.84
C VAL A 174 6.21 -2.92 -1.02
N GLU A 175 5.40 -2.09 -1.65
CA GLU A 175 4.27 -1.45 -1.00
C GLU A 175 3.03 -2.35 -1.02
N VAL A 176 2.26 -2.31 0.07
CA VAL A 176 0.99 -3.04 0.18
C VAL A 176 -0.13 -2.04 -0.07
N ILE A 177 -0.67 -2.09 -1.28
CA ILE A 177 -1.85 -1.33 -1.68
C ILE A 177 -3.06 -2.04 -1.10
N GLN A 178 -3.80 -1.31 -0.27
CA GLN A 178 -5.03 -1.78 0.37
C GLN A 178 -6.05 -0.64 0.38
N ARG A 179 -7.32 -1.00 0.48
CA ARG A 179 -8.49 -0.09 0.40
C ARG A 179 -8.34 1.26 1.14
N ARG A 180 -7.65 1.23 2.28
CA ARG A 180 -7.53 2.36 3.24
C ARG A 180 -6.26 3.18 3.07
N HIS A 181 -5.34 2.74 2.21
CA HIS A 181 -4.03 3.35 2.04
C HIS A 181 -3.94 4.08 0.70
N ARG A 182 -3.90 3.34 -0.41
CA ARG A 182 -3.73 3.89 -1.76
C ARG A 182 -4.59 3.15 -2.78
N TYR A 183 -4.50 3.58 -4.03
CA TYR A 183 -5.12 2.97 -5.21
C TYR A 183 -4.06 2.41 -6.15
N ALA A 184 -4.48 1.53 -7.05
CA ALA A 184 -3.63 0.99 -8.12
C ALA A 184 -3.93 1.69 -9.44
N VAL A 185 -2.91 2.21 -10.12
CA VAL A 185 -3.05 2.70 -11.50
C VAL A 185 -3.08 1.52 -12.46
N VAL A 186 -4.04 1.50 -13.39
CA VAL A 186 -4.33 0.33 -14.21
C VAL A 186 -4.49 0.68 -15.68
N TRP A 187 -4.40 -0.33 -16.54
CA TRP A 187 -4.74 -0.19 -17.97
C TRP A 187 -6.14 0.41 -18.14
N PRO A 188 -6.38 1.33 -19.09
CA PRO A 188 -5.48 1.81 -20.14
C PRO A 188 -4.71 3.10 -19.81
N SER A 189 -4.38 3.35 -18.53
CA SER A 189 -3.66 4.57 -18.11
C SER A 189 -2.28 4.74 -18.76
N ARG A 190 -1.83 5.99 -18.83
CA ARG A 190 -0.48 6.40 -19.25
C ARG A 190 0.39 6.77 -18.06
N HIS A 191 1.57 6.18 -17.98
CA HIS A 191 2.63 6.59 -17.07
C HIS A 191 3.12 8.00 -17.45
N PRO A 192 3.54 8.86 -16.49
CA PRO A 192 4.13 10.17 -16.79
C PRO A 192 5.36 10.15 -17.69
N GLU A 193 6.00 8.98 -17.80
CA GLU A 193 7.17 8.74 -18.67
C GLU A 193 6.75 8.20 -20.05
N GLY A 194 5.48 8.36 -20.44
CA GLY A 194 4.94 8.03 -21.77
C GLY A 194 4.52 6.57 -21.99
N ARG A 195 4.86 5.64 -21.09
CA ARG A 195 4.50 4.21 -21.25
C ARG A 195 3.06 3.92 -20.86
N ALA A 196 2.44 2.95 -21.52
CA ALA A 196 1.10 2.49 -21.18
C ALA A 196 1.13 1.45 -20.03
N TYR A 197 0.17 1.55 -19.12
CA TYR A 197 -0.15 0.47 -18.19
C TYR A 197 -0.85 -0.67 -18.93
N ARG A 198 -0.59 -1.91 -18.50
CA ARG A 198 -1.20 -3.14 -19.02
C ARG A 198 -1.49 -4.11 -17.89
N TRP A 199 -2.47 -4.97 -18.10
CA TRP A 199 -2.68 -6.15 -17.26
C TRP A 199 -1.89 -7.32 -17.80
N LEU A 200 -1.21 -8.04 -16.92
CA LEU A 200 -0.67 -9.37 -17.15
C LEU A 200 -1.58 -10.37 -16.44
N ASP A 201 -1.94 -11.43 -17.15
CA ASP A 201 -2.64 -12.58 -16.58
C ASP A 201 -1.69 -13.41 -15.67
N PRO A 202 -2.20 -14.42 -14.94
CA PRO A 202 -1.35 -15.25 -14.08
C PRO A 202 -0.25 -16.03 -14.83
N ALA A 203 -0.34 -16.17 -16.16
CA ALA A 203 0.71 -16.76 -16.98
C ALA A 203 1.76 -15.72 -17.44
N GLY A 204 1.63 -14.45 -17.02
CA GLY A 204 2.51 -13.35 -17.39
C GLY A 204 2.22 -12.76 -18.77
N LYS A 205 1.11 -13.15 -19.42
CA LYS A 205 0.75 -12.66 -20.75
C LYS A 205 -0.09 -11.39 -20.66
N VAL A 206 0.10 -10.48 -21.61
CA VAL A 206 -0.72 -9.27 -21.69
C VAL A 206 -2.18 -9.65 -21.93
N SER A 207 -3.05 -9.19 -21.04
CA SER A 207 -4.50 -9.40 -21.12
C SER A 207 -5.18 -8.23 -21.83
N ALA A 208 -6.18 -8.56 -22.66
CA ALA A 208 -7.06 -7.59 -23.31
C ALA A 208 -8.20 -7.08 -22.41
N ARG A 209 -8.31 -7.60 -21.18
CA ARG A 209 -9.33 -7.22 -20.19
C ARG A 209 -8.76 -7.14 -18.78
N PRO A 210 -9.42 -6.42 -17.85
CA PRO A 210 -9.09 -6.54 -16.44
C PRO A 210 -9.58 -7.89 -15.87
N PRO A 211 -8.97 -8.38 -14.78
CA PRO A 211 -9.57 -9.42 -13.96
C PRO A 211 -10.84 -8.90 -13.27
N SER A 212 -11.74 -9.80 -12.93
CA SER A 212 -12.68 -9.57 -11.82
C SER A 212 -12.01 -9.87 -10.47
N PRO A 213 -12.46 -9.26 -9.36
CA PRO A 213 -11.90 -9.55 -8.04
C PRO A 213 -11.92 -11.05 -7.66
N ASP A 214 -12.90 -11.80 -8.14
CA ASP A 214 -13.05 -13.24 -7.83
C ASP A 214 -12.07 -14.14 -8.62
N GLU A 215 -11.53 -13.65 -9.74
CA GLU A 215 -10.47 -14.34 -10.51
C GLU A 215 -9.08 -14.20 -9.86
N LEU A 216 -8.95 -13.37 -8.83
CA LEU A 216 -7.68 -13.17 -8.14
C LEU A 216 -7.37 -14.37 -7.24
N ALA A 217 -6.11 -14.77 -7.22
CA ALA A 217 -5.62 -15.82 -6.33
C ALA A 217 -5.73 -15.37 -4.86
N GLU A 218 -6.02 -16.31 -3.97
CA GLU A 218 -5.96 -16.07 -2.53
C GLU A 218 -4.49 -15.89 -2.10
N LEU A 219 -4.23 -14.89 -1.27
CA LEU A 219 -2.94 -14.73 -0.63
C LEU A 219 -2.72 -15.88 0.37
N PRO A 220 -1.58 -16.59 0.35
CA PRO A 220 -1.34 -17.69 1.29
C PRO A 220 -1.47 -17.24 2.75
N ALA A 221 -1.95 -18.12 3.63
CA ALA A 221 -2.20 -17.80 5.04
C ALA A 221 -0.94 -17.27 5.76
N ALA A 222 0.23 -17.87 5.49
CA ALA A 222 1.51 -17.42 6.05
C ALA A 222 1.87 -15.98 5.64
N TRP A 223 1.52 -15.58 4.42
CA TRP A 223 1.65 -14.20 3.96
C TRP A 223 0.65 -13.29 4.69
N VAL A 224 -0.64 -13.66 4.71
CA VAL A 224 -1.69 -12.90 5.42
C VAL A 224 -1.29 -12.61 6.87
N ASP A 225 -0.79 -13.61 7.58
CA ASP A 225 -0.31 -13.45 8.95
C ASP A 225 0.97 -12.62 9.01
N GLY A 226 1.94 -12.90 8.13
CA GLY A 226 3.22 -12.19 8.09
C GLY A 226 3.12 -10.68 7.87
N ILE A 227 2.16 -10.24 7.05
CA ILE A 227 1.98 -8.82 6.69
C ILE A 227 0.86 -8.12 7.45
N ARG A 228 0.19 -8.80 8.39
CA ARG A 228 -0.86 -8.19 9.22
C ARG A 228 -0.29 -7.04 10.05
N ALA A 229 -1.00 -5.91 10.11
CA ALA A 229 -0.53 -4.69 10.79
C ALA A 229 -0.25 -4.89 12.29
N THR A 230 -0.92 -5.84 12.94
CA THR A 230 -0.65 -6.22 14.33
C THR A 230 0.74 -6.82 14.51
N ASN A 231 1.27 -7.50 13.49
CA ASN A 231 2.57 -8.19 13.51
C ASN A 231 3.77 -7.28 13.14
N THR A 232 3.56 -5.97 13.05
CA THR A 232 4.55 -4.97 12.60
C THR A 232 5.91 -5.17 13.28
N ALA A 233 5.96 -5.24 14.61
CA ALA A 233 7.25 -5.36 15.29
C ALA A 233 7.97 -6.69 15.04
N ARG A 234 7.23 -7.80 14.89
CA ARG A 234 7.79 -9.15 14.63
C ARG A 234 8.34 -9.29 13.21
N ALA A 235 7.86 -8.44 12.30
CA ALA A 235 8.32 -8.41 10.93
C ALA A 235 9.69 -7.71 10.78
N PHE A 236 10.09 -6.87 11.75
CA PHE A 236 11.32 -6.04 11.67
C PHE A 236 12.61 -6.78 11.99
N CYS A 237 12.52 -7.96 12.61
CA CYS A 237 13.68 -8.78 12.98
C CYS A 237 13.63 -10.14 12.30
N LEU A 238 14.05 -10.15 11.03
CA LEU A 238 14.12 -11.31 10.16
C LEU A 238 15.01 -12.43 10.74
N ASP A 239 16.03 -12.08 11.54
CA ASP A 239 16.89 -13.00 12.31
C ASP A 239 16.85 -12.74 13.83
N GLY A 240 15.70 -12.27 14.34
CA GLY A 240 15.58 -11.83 15.73
C GLY A 240 15.81 -12.95 16.76
N ASP A 241 16.63 -12.66 17.76
CA ASP A 241 16.77 -13.47 18.98
C ASP A 241 15.38 -13.87 19.52
N ALA A 242 15.19 -15.14 19.88
CA ALA A 242 13.92 -15.67 20.38
C ALA A 242 13.35 -14.87 21.57
N LEU A 243 14.22 -14.25 22.37
CA LEU A 243 13.85 -13.35 23.46
C LEU A 243 13.19 -12.06 22.95
N VAL A 244 13.70 -11.50 21.85
CA VAL A 244 13.10 -10.33 21.19
C VAL A 244 11.75 -10.73 20.62
N MET A 245 11.67 -11.87 19.92
CA MET A 245 10.42 -12.32 19.31
C MET A 245 9.31 -12.59 20.34
N GLY A 246 9.65 -13.14 21.50
CA GLY A 246 8.70 -13.33 22.61
C GLY A 246 8.31 -12.04 23.33
N ALA A 247 9.09 -10.97 23.19
CA ALA A 247 8.81 -9.66 23.79
C ALA A 247 7.83 -8.80 22.97
N LEU A 248 7.60 -9.16 21.71
CA LEU A 248 6.79 -8.37 20.78
C LEU A 248 5.32 -8.77 20.89
N THR A 249 4.70 -8.39 22.01
CA THR A 249 3.31 -8.71 22.32
C THR A 249 2.33 -7.87 21.50
N ASP A 250 1.24 -8.50 21.09
CA ASP A 250 0.13 -7.87 20.37
C ASP A 250 -0.89 -7.21 21.32
N GLY A 251 -1.93 -6.60 20.76
CA GLY A 251 -3.04 -6.01 21.50
C GLY A 251 -2.85 -4.53 21.85
N ALA A 252 -3.79 -3.99 22.63
CA ALA A 252 -3.70 -2.61 23.10
C ALA A 252 -2.54 -2.45 24.09
N PRO A 253 -1.75 -1.36 24.00
CA PRO A 253 -0.72 -1.06 24.99
C PRO A 253 -1.31 -0.99 26.40
N THR A 254 -0.71 -1.71 27.34
CA THR A 254 -1.00 -1.50 28.77
C THR A 254 -0.57 -0.09 29.20
N ASP A 255 -1.09 0.43 30.30
CA ASP A 255 -0.74 1.77 30.82
C ASP A 255 0.78 1.98 30.95
N ARG A 256 1.50 0.93 31.35
CA ARG A 256 2.96 0.95 31.48
C ARG A 256 3.67 1.07 30.12
N VAL A 257 3.17 0.37 29.10
CA VAL A 257 3.69 0.44 27.73
C VAL A 257 3.36 1.80 27.11
N ALA A 258 2.13 2.28 27.31
CA ALA A 258 1.67 3.58 26.84
C ALA A 258 2.47 4.74 27.46
N ALA A 259 2.69 4.73 28.77
CA ALA A 259 3.49 5.75 29.46
C ALA A 259 4.93 5.78 28.95
N ARG A 260 5.56 4.61 28.78
CA ARG A 260 6.93 4.52 28.25
C ARG A 260 7.04 4.97 26.80
N LEU A 261 6.02 4.69 25.98
CA LEU A 261 5.94 5.21 24.62
C LEU A 261 5.82 6.73 24.64
N ALA A 262 4.91 7.28 25.46
CA ALA A 262 4.74 8.74 25.58
C ALA A 262 6.02 9.46 25.99
N GLU A 263 6.78 8.91 26.95
CA GLU A 263 8.11 9.42 27.31
C GLU A 263 9.07 9.41 26.11
N ALA A 264 9.12 8.31 25.37
CA ALA A 264 9.99 8.17 24.20
C ALA A 264 9.64 9.19 23.10
N LEU A 265 8.35 9.40 22.85
CA LEU A 265 7.85 10.38 21.90
C LEU A 265 8.17 11.81 22.35
N GLY A 266 8.06 12.11 23.64
CA GLY A 266 8.46 13.40 24.20
C GLY A 266 9.94 13.69 24.00
N VAL A 267 10.81 12.68 24.14
CA VAL A 267 12.25 12.83 23.88
C VAL A 267 12.52 13.13 22.39
N LEU A 268 11.81 12.49 21.47
CA LEU A 268 11.97 12.72 20.03
C LEU A 268 11.45 14.09 19.59
N ALA A 269 10.35 14.56 20.19
CA ALA A 269 9.77 15.87 19.95
C ALA A 269 10.56 17.02 20.60
N GLY A 270 11.43 16.72 21.56
CA GLY A 270 12.22 17.70 22.28
C GLY A 270 13.30 18.39 21.43
N PRO A 271 13.90 19.47 21.98
CA PRO A 271 14.97 20.22 21.32
C PRO A 271 16.11 19.31 20.89
N ARG A 272 16.73 19.64 19.75
CA ARG A 272 17.87 18.90 19.23
C ARG A 272 19.07 19.14 20.15
N ASP A 273 19.46 18.13 20.92
CA ASP A 273 20.62 18.17 21.80
C ASP A 273 21.80 17.45 21.13
N PRO A 274 22.85 18.16 20.71
CA PRO A 274 24.04 17.56 20.11
C PRO A 274 24.81 16.63 21.06
N GLN A 275 24.63 16.77 22.38
CA GLN A 275 25.29 15.97 23.42
C GLN A 275 24.45 14.76 23.85
N ARG A 276 23.17 14.70 23.48
CA ARG A 276 22.27 13.55 23.69
C ARG A 276 21.78 13.01 22.35
N ALA A 277 22.53 12.06 21.80
CA ALA A 277 22.15 11.41 20.55
C ALA A 277 20.73 10.80 20.65
N ARG A 278 19.80 11.27 19.79
CA ARG A 278 18.44 10.73 19.66
C ARG A 278 18.44 9.21 19.50
N TYR A 279 19.47 8.68 18.84
CA TYR A 279 19.76 7.25 18.75
C TYR A 279 19.86 6.58 20.13
N ASP A 280 20.75 7.03 21.00
CA ASP A 280 21.00 6.41 22.32
C ASP A 280 19.77 6.48 23.23
N ALA A 281 19.05 7.62 23.18
CA ALA A 281 17.83 7.76 23.95
C ALA A 281 16.75 6.79 23.47
N THR A 282 16.53 6.73 22.15
CA THR A 282 15.56 5.82 21.54
C THR A 282 15.89 4.36 21.83
N LEU A 283 17.17 3.97 21.72
CA LEU A 283 17.65 2.63 22.02
C LEU A 283 17.30 2.21 23.45
N ARG A 284 17.43 3.11 24.44
CA ARG A 284 17.02 2.83 25.83
C ARG A 284 15.51 2.60 25.97
N HIS A 285 14.69 3.36 25.26
CA HIS A 285 13.24 3.17 25.26
C HIS A 285 12.83 1.87 24.58
N VAL A 286 13.45 1.52 23.45
CA VAL A 286 13.26 0.23 22.77
C VAL A 286 13.56 -0.93 23.72
N GLY A 287 14.71 -0.91 24.39
CA GLY A 287 15.07 -1.95 25.36
C GLY A 287 14.17 -2.01 26.59
N ALA A 288 13.57 -0.89 27.01
CA ALA A 288 12.59 -0.87 28.11
C ALA A 288 11.25 -1.49 27.68
N LEU A 289 10.75 -1.13 26.51
CA LEU A 289 9.51 -1.67 25.95
C LEU A 289 9.60 -3.18 25.72
N LEU A 290 10.70 -3.66 25.14
CA LEU A 290 10.94 -5.10 24.97
C LEU A 290 11.01 -5.83 26.32
N ARG A 291 11.58 -5.23 27.36
CA ARG A 291 11.56 -5.82 28.71
C ARG A 291 10.14 -5.91 29.29
N TYR A 292 9.26 -4.95 29.00
CA TYR A 292 7.86 -5.06 29.43
C TYR A 292 7.16 -6.22 28.74
N GLY A 293 7.43 -6.43 27.46
CA GLY A 293 6.91 -7.58 26.72
C GLY A 293 7.41 -8.92 27.28
N ARG A 294 8.70 -9.02 27.64
CA ARG A 294 9.26 -10.18 28.36
C ARG A 294 8.58 -10.46 29.69
N GLN A 295 8.05 -9.42 30.33
CA GLN A 295 7.30 -9.50 31.59
C GLN A 295 5.80 -9.72 31.38
N GLY A 296 5.36 -9.95 30.14
CA GLY A 296 3.96 -10.26 29.80
C GLY A 296 3.07 -9.04 29.53
N ALA A 297 3.63 -7.82 29.45
CA ALA A 297 2.84 -6.64 29.11
C ALA A 297 2.35 -6.70 27.66
N GLY A 298 1.06 -6.49 27.43
CA GLY A 298 0.45 -6.42 26.10
C GLY A 298 0.76 -5.13 25.33
N GLY A 299 0.69 -5.20 24.00
CA GLY A 299 0.78 -4.07 23.08
C GLY A 299 2.18 -3.49 22.84
N VAL A 300 3.25 -4.24 23.09
CA VAL A 300 4.63 -3.78 22.85
C VAL A 300 4.93 -3.65 21.35
N GLY A 301 4.40 -4.56 20.53
CA GLY A 301 4.61 -4.53 19.08
C GLY A 301 4.10 -3.23 18.44
N PRO A 302 2.80 -2.89 18.61
CA PRO A 302 2.24 -1.62 18.14
C PRO A 302 2.96 -0.38 18.69
N ALA A 303 3.39 -0.41 19.96
CA ALA A 303 4.11 0.72 20.56
C ALA A 303 5.49 0.95 19.91
N LEU A 304 6.23 -0.12 19.61
CA LEU A 304 7.52 -0.01 18.92
C LEU A 304 7.36 0.42 17.46
N ALA A 305 6.26 0.05 16.80
CA ALA A 305 5.95 0.51 15.45
C ALA A 305 5.69 2.03 15.41
N GLU A 306 4.88 2.57 16.33
CA GLU A 306 4.66 4.03 16.45
C GLU A 306 5.98 4.76 16.77
N LEU A 307 6.76 4.24 17.71
CA LEU A 307 8.04 4.85 18.07
C LEU A 307 9.00 4.92 16.88
N ARG A 308 9.04 3.87 16.05
CA ARG A 308 9.84 3.84 14.81
C ARG A 308 9.43 4.96 13.86
N ASP A 309 8.14 5.08 13.60
CA ASP A 309 7.65 6.04 12.61
C ASP A 309 7.99 7.48 13.04
N ARG A 310 7.89 7.76 14.35
CA ARG A 310 8.33 9.03 14.94
C ARG A 310 9.84 9.22 14.93
N TYR A 311 10.61 8.16 15.15
CA TYR A 311 12.06 8.19 15.06
C TYR A 311 12.53 8.56 13.66
N VAL A 312 11.96 7.91 12.64
CA VAL A 312 12.28 8.14 11.23
C VAL A 312 12.05 9.60 10.84
N ILE A 313 10.89 10.16 11.21
CA ILE A 313 10.59 11.58 10.99
C ILE A 313 11.63 12.48 11.66
N ALA A 314 12.06 12.13 12.87
CA ALA A 314 12.96 12.96 13.66
C ALA A 314 14.43 12.95 13.20
N VAL A 315 14.87 11.94 12.43
CA VAL A 315 16.30 11.79 12.09
C VAL A 315 16.59 11.59 10.60
N ALA A 316 15.59 11.39 9.75
CA ALA A 316 15.81 11.11 8.33
C ALA A 316 16.70 12.16 7.64
N ASP A 317 16.47 13.44 7.90
CA ASP A 317 17.23 14.55 7.30
C ASP A 317 18.73 14.53 7.67
N ASP A 318 19.09 13.83 8.75
CA ASP A 318 20.46 13.73 9.26
C ASP A 318 21.19 12.48 8.77
N ARG A 319 20.52 11.59 8.03
CA ARG A 319 21.08 10.31 7.58
C ARG A 319 21.38 10.34 6.09
N GLN A 320 22.57 9.90 5.73
CA GLN A 320 22.88 9.57 4.34
C GLN A 320 21.99 8.39 3.92
N GLY A 321 21.07 8.62 2.98
CA GLY A 321 20.01 7.67 2.58
C GLY A 321 18.65 7.92 3.25
N GLY A 322 18.50 9.00 4.02
CA GLY A 322 17.21 9.55 4.42
C GLY A 322 16.35 8.59 5.24
N VAL A 323 15.07 8.51 4.85
CA VAL A 323 14.04 7.66 5.47
C VAL A 323 14.45 6.19 5.55
N SER A 324 15.09 5.65 4.51
CA SER A 324 15.48 4.23 4.47
C SER A 324 16.52 3.92 5.54
N THR A 325 17.59 4.72 5.60
CA THR A 325 18.68 4.54 6.57
C THR A 325 18.18 4.72 8.00
N ALA A 326 17.34 5.72 8.27
CA ALA A 326 16.76 5.94 9.59
C ALA A 326 15.86 4.78 10.03
N ARG A 327 15.12 4.19 9.11
CA ARG A 327 14.24 3.05 9.38
C ARG A 327 15.04 1.79 9.67
N GLU A 328 16.08 1.50 8.88
CA GLU A 328 16.98 0.38 9.15
C GLU A 328 17.72 0.54 10.47
N GLU A 329 18.14 1.76 10.80
CA GLU A 329 18.78 2.09 12.07
C GLU A 329 17.88 1.73 13.26
N PHE A 330 16.60 2.10 13.22
CA PHE A 330 15.64 1.71 14.25
C PHE A 330 15.40 0.21 14.30
N ASN A 331 15.25 -0.45 13.14
CA ASN A 331 15.08 -1.91 13.09
C ASN A 331 16.27 -2.62 13.76
N ARG A 332 17.51 -2.15 13.53
CA ARG A 332 18.72 -2.65 14.21
C ARG A 332 18.65 -2.51 15.73
N MET A 333 18.04 -1.45 16.27
CA MET A 333 17.85 -1.28 17.72
C MET A 333 17.00 -2.41 18.32
N ILE A 334 15.92 -2.81 17.63
CA ILE A 334 15.05 -3.91 18.07
C ILE A 334 15.80 -5.24 17.96
N CYS A 335 16.40 -5.51 16.80
CA CYS A 335 16.93 -6.84 16.51
C CYS A 335 18.20 -7.19 17.29
N ARG A 336 18.99 -6.18 17.66
CA ARG A 336 20.19 -6.35 18.48
C ARG A 336 19.93 -6.27 19.99
N ALA A 337 18.67 -6.19 20.42
CA ALA A 337 18.33 -6.12 21.84
C ALA A 337 18.44 -7.46 22.58
N GLY A 338 18.52 -8.59 21.87
CA GLY A 338 18.56 -9.94 22.44
C GLY A 338 19.51 -10.12 23.63
N PRO A 339 20.82 -9.81 23.48
CA PRO A 339 21.78 -9.89 24.59
C PRO A 339 21.42 -9.03 25.81
N MET A 340 20.74 -7.89 25.62
CA MET A 340 20.29 -7.04 26.73
C MET A 340 19.08 -7.62 27.46
N LEU A 341 18.25 -8.40 26.76
CA LEU A 341 17.10 -9.09 27.34
C LEU A 341 17.51 -10.38 28.05
N ALA A 342 18.67 -10.95 27.73
CA ALA A 342 19.21 -12.14 28.35
C ALA A 342 19.79 -11.90 29.76
N THR A 343 20.23 -10.67 30.07
CA THR A 343 20.85 -10.36 31.36
C THR A 343 19.79 -10.00 32.43
N PRO A 344 19.63 -10.78 33.51
CA PRO A 344 18.84 -10.37 34.66
C PRO A 344 19.57 -9.19 35.32
N THR A 345 18.96 -8.02 35.39
CA THR A 345 19.66 -6.86 35.96
C THR A 345 19.59 -6.89 37.48
N THR A 346 20.73 -7.14 38.14
CA THR A 346 21.07 -6.42 39.38
C THR A 346 21.74 -5.09 39.02
N ALA A 347 21.43 -4.04 39.78
CA ALA A 347 21.41 -2.63 39.38
C ALA A 347 22.75 -1.94 38.99
N THR A 348 23.85 -2.65 38.74
CA THR A 348 25.19 -2.01 38.67
C THR A 348 25.97 -2.24 37.36
N THR A 349 25.58 -3.17 36.49
CA THR A 349 26.45 -3.60 35.36
C THR A 349 26.16 -2.91 34.01
N ALA A 350 25.16 -2.02 33.93
CA ALA A 350 24.70 -1.44 32.66
C ALA A 350 25.66 -0.41 32.02
N SER A 351 26.59 0.18 32.77
CA SER A 351 27.47 1.28 32.28
C SER A 351 28.81 0.80 31.69
N ARG A 352 29.32 -0.37 32.12
CA ARG A 352 30.67 -0.83 31.76
C ARG A 352 30.75 -1.57 30.43
N TYR A 353 29.71 -2.28 30.02
CA TYR A 353 29.73 -3.10 28.81
C TYR A 353 29.68 -2.28 27.50
N TRP A 354 29.16 -1.05 27.57
CA TRP A 354 28.97 -0.19 26.39
C TRP A 354 30.22 0.56 25.92
N ARG A 355 31.25 0.71 26.77
CA ARG A 355 32.51 1.36 26.35
C ARG A 355 33.47 0.42 25.62
N SER A 356 33.29 -0.90 25.73
CA SER A 356 34.20 -1.89 25.14
C SER A 356 33.77 -2.36 23.75
N SER A 357 32.46 -2.43 23.45
CA SER A 357 31.98 -2.98 22.17
C SER A 357 32.01 -2.00 21.00
N THR A 358 31.97 -0.69 21.26
CA THR A 358 32.12 0.36 20.24
C THR A 358 33.58 0.60 19.84
N ARG A 359 34.54 0.51 20.78
CA ARG A 359 35.98 0.65 20.46
C ARG A 359 36.56 -0.54 19.72
N GLY A 360 35.99 -1.73 19.86
CA GLY A 360 36.50 -2.94 19.20
C GLY A 360 36.25 -2.97 17.69
N TYR A 361 35.29 -2.20 17.17
CA TYR A 361 34.83 -2.32 15.78
C TYR A 361 35.15 -1.12 14.87
N GLU A 362 35.57 0.03 15.42
CA GLU A 362 36.20 1.09 14.60
C GLU A 362 37.56 0.65 14.02
N ALA A 363 38.18 -0.42 14.57
CA ALA A 363 39.41 -1.01 14.04
C ALA A 363 39.20 -1.99 12.86
N ALA A 364 37.95 -2.32 12.51
CA ALA A 364 37.63 -3.28 11.44
C ALA A 364 37.14 -2.62 10.14
N LEU A 365 37.31 -1.29 10.01
CA LEU A 365 36.98 -0.52 8.80
C LEU A 365 38.20 0.22 8.21
N HIS A 366 39.39 -0.35 8.39
CA HIS A 366 40.55 -0.06 7.55
C HIS A 366 40.89 -1.25 6.66
#